data_AF-A0A6F8ZXH6-F1
#
_entry.id   AF-A0A6F8ZXH6-F1
#
_cell.length_a   1.000
_cell.length_b   1.000
_cell.length_c   1.000
_cell.angle_alpha   90.00
_cell.angle_beta   90.00
_cell.angle_gamma   90.00
#
_symmetry.space_group_name_H-M   'P 1'
#
loop_
_entity.id
_entity.type
_entity.pdbx_description
1 polymer ?
#
loop_
_entity_poly.entity_id
_entity_poly.type
_entity_poly.pdbx_seq_one_letter_code
_entity_poly.pdbx_strand_id
1 'polypeptide(L)'
;MKLNKQKSPQAEKEFGGTLGATCIPVFLPLTVLYLLCVCRSPAASVLQWPPVLPPTDQLWDPLAPVLILGWMALQSFLYLLPMGKVSEGMVLKDGSRLKYPINGIVGLAAVLLTLSLWLGMPLGYLFELLLPLAVCAIGVSFLLSLYLYICSFWAPHHALAQGGNTGNPLYDFFIGRELNPRIGSFDLKYFCELRPGLIGWVVINLGMLMKEVELRDSASLAMILVNSFQLLYVADALWNEEAVLTTMDIVHDGFGFMLVFGDLAWVPFTYGLQAAFLVVHPQSLSPLGATAIVTLNGAGYYIFRKSNSQKNQFRRDPTHPSVANLETIATATGKRLLVSGWWGLVRHPNYLGDLLMALAWSLPCGFNHLLPYFYVVYFTVLLIHREARDERHCRAKYGLAWDTYCRRVPYRIFPYIY
;
A
#
# COMPACT_ATOMS: atom_id res chain seq x y z
N MET A 1 4.87 -38.06 -33.37
CA MET A 1 3.75 -37.23 -32.88
C MET A 1 4.36 -36.09 -32.06
N LYS A 2 4.63 -34.94 -32.69
CA LYS A 2 5.21 -33.77 -32.01
C LYS A 2 4.12 -33.19 -31.11
N LEU A 3 4.31 -33.22 -29.78
CA LEU A 3 3.47 -32.47 -28.86
C LEU A 3 3.53 -31.00 -29.25
N ASN A 4 2.43 -30.49 -29.80
CA ASN A 4 2.18 -29.07 -29.90
C ASN A 4 2.25 -28.52 -28.48
N LYS A 5 3.38 -27.86 -28.15
CA LYS A 5 3.39 -26.87 -27.07
C LYS A 5 2.40 -25.79 -27.49
N GLN A 6 1.15 -25.92 -27.05
CA GLN A 6 0.24 -24.76 -27.00
C GLN A 6 1.02 -23.70 -26.24
N LYS A 7 1.49 -22.67 -26.95
CA LYS A 7 1.93 -21.43 -26.32
C LYS A 7 0.75 -21.01 -25.46
N SER A 8 0.94 -21.05 -24.14
CA SER A 8 0.04 -20.35 -23.23
C SER A 8 -0.15 -18.94 -23.80
N PRO A 9 -1.40 -18.39 -23.80
CA PRO A 9 -1.61 -17.02 -24.24
C PRO A 9 -0.62 -16.15 -23.48
N GLN A 10 0.26 -15.49 -24.24
CA GLN A 10 1.38 -14.75 -23.69
C GLN A 10 0.78 -13.70 -22.76
N ALA A 11 0.96 -13.88 -21.45
CA ALA A 11 0.38 -12.98 -20.47
C ALA A 11 0.82 -11.55 -20.82
N GLU A 12 -0.15 -10.65 -20.92
CA GLU A 12 0.12 -9.24 -21.22
C GLU A 12 1.10 -8.72 -20.17
N LYS A 13 2.24 -8.20 -20.62
CA LYS A 13 3.27 -7.71 -19.72
C LYS A 13 2.85 -6.35 -19.19
N GLU A 14 2.80 -6.23 -17.88
CA GLU A 14 2.44 -5.01 -17.17
C GLU A 14 3.67 -4.15 -16.90
N PHE A 15 3.47 -2.93 -16.39
CA PHE A 15 4.54 -2.01 -15.97
C PHE A 15 5.59 -1.75 -17.06
N GLY A 16 5.18 -1.57 -18.31
CA GLY A 16 6.09 -1.33 -19.44
C GLY A 16 6.94 -2.56 -19.83
N GLY A 17 6.55 -3.75 -19.36
CA GLY A 17 7.18 -5.02 -19.68
C GLY A 17 8.63 -5.11 -19.22
N THR A 18 9.49 -5.70 -20.05
CA THR A 18 10.88 -5.97 -19.68
C THR A 18 11.68 -4.69 -19.43
N LEU A 19 11.40 -3.61 -20.17
CA LEU A 19 12.08 -2.33 -19.96
C LEU A 19 11.76 -1.77 -18.58
N GLY A 20 10.47 -1.70 -18.23
CA GLY A 20 10.06 -1.24 -16.90
C GLY A 20 10.56 -2.16 -15.79
N ALA A 21 10.48 -3.48 -15.95
CA ALA A 21 11.05 -4.44 -15.00
C ALA A 21 12.57 -4.32 -14.79
N THR A 22 13.29 -3.65 -15.70
CA THR A 22 14.73 -3.37 -15.55
C THR A 22 14.97 -1.98 -14.95
N CYS A 23 14.24 -0.96 -15.42
CA CYS A 23 14.42 0.42 -14.99
C CYS A 23 13.83 0.69 -13.61
N ILE A 24 12.64 0.17 -13.31
CA ILE A 24 11.90 0.44 -12.06
C ILE A 24 12.71 0.00 -10.83
N PRO A 25 13.33 -1.21 -10.78
CA PRO A 25 14.17 -1.59 -9.65
C PRO A 25 15.37 -0.70 -9.40
N VAL A 26 15.83 0.08 -10.39
CA VAL A 26 16.92 1.04 -10.22
C VAL A 26 16.39 2.41 -9.79
N PHE A 27 15.36 2.92 -10.47
CA PHE A 27 14.87 4.28 -10.24
C PHE A 27 14.02 4.43 -8.97
N LEU A 28 13.27 3.40 -8.55
CA LEU A 28 12.46 3.49 -7.35
C LEU A 28 13.30 3.67 -6.07
N PRO A 29 14.35 2.86 -5.81
CA PRO A 29 15.25 3.10 -4.68
C PRO A 29 15.84 4.51 -4.68
N LEU A 30 16.33 4.97 -5.85
CA LEU A 30 16.89 6.31 -5.99
C LEU A 30 15.86 7.40 -5.72
N THR A 31 14.60 7.19 -6.11
CA THR A 31 13.50 8.12 -5.84
C THR A 31 13.20 8.21 -4.34
N VAL A 32 13.17 7.08 -3.61
CA VAL A 32 12.98 7.09 -2.14
C VAL A 32 14.09 7.90 -1.48
N LEU A 33 15.35 7.59 -1.80
CA LEU A 33 16.50 8.30 -1.21
C LEU A 33 16.49 9.79 -1.57
N TYR A 34 16.19 10.12 -2.82
CA TYR A 34 16.08 11.50 -3.28
C TYR A 34 15.00 12.28 -2.53
N LEU A 35 13.79 11.72 -2.42
CA LEU A 35 12.67 12.40 -1.73
C LEU A 35 12.99 12.63 -0.25
N LEU A 36 13.61 11.66 0.43
CA LEU A 36 14.06 11.83 1.81
C LEU A 36 15.13 12.92 1.95
N CYS A 37 16.08 13.00 1.01
CA CYS A 37 17.10 14.05 1.02
C CYS A 37 16.50 15.44 0.78
N VAL A 38 15.62 15.57 -0.20
CA VAL A 38 14.92 16.84 -0.48
C VAL A 38 14.08 17.25 0.71
N CYS A 39 13.39 16.30 1.35
CA CYS A 39 12.58 16.54 2.55
C CYS A 39 13.37 17.09 3.73
N ARG A 40 14.63 16.69 3.86
CA ARG A 40 15.54 17.14 4.92
C ARG A 40 16.34 18.39 4.54
N SER A 41 16.23 18.84 3.28
CA SER A 41 16.95 20.01 2.80
C SER A 41 16.20 21.30 3.15
N PRO A 42 16.89 22.40 3.50
CA PRO A 42 16.24 23.69 3.80
C PRO A 42 15.41 24.27 2.64
N ALA A 43 15.69 23.88 1.39
CA ALA A 43 14.96 24.35 0.22
C ALA A 43 13.68 23.55 -0.08
N ALA A 44 13.63 22.26 0.31
CA ALA A 44 12.56 21.32 -0.03
C ALA A 44 12.04 21.43 -1.47
N SER A 45 12.96 21.65 -2.42
CA SER A 45 12.64 21.84 -3.84
C SER A 45 12.90 20.56 -4.62
N VAL A 46 11.82 19.94 -5.11
CA VAL A 46 11.88 18.77 -6.00
C VAL A 46 12.35 19.11 -7.42
N LEU A 47 12.51 20.40 -7.73
CA LEU A 47 12.99 20.87 -9.04
C LEU A 47 14.45 21.35 -8.99
N GLN A 48 15.10 21.22 -7.83
CA GLN A 48 16.50 21.63 -7.68
C GLN A 48 17.43 20.75 -8.53
N TRP A 49 18.28 21.40 -9.31
CA TRP A 49 19.35 20.76 -10.08
C TRP A 49 20.70 21.42 -9.77
N PRO A 50 21.77 20.65 -9.44
CA PRO A 50 21.81 19.20 -9.32
C PRO A 50 20.99 18.69 -8.12
N PRO A 51 20.52 17.42 -8.15
CA PRO A 51 19.75 16.85 -7.06
C PRO A 51 20.58 16.81 -5.78
N VAL A 52 19.92 17.02 -4.62
CA VAL A 52 20.57 16.88 -3.32
C VAL A 52 20.92 15.41 -3.11
N LEU A 53 22.21 15.10 -3.22
CA LEU A 53 22.71 13.77 -2.93
C LEU A 53 22.96 13.64 -1.42
N PRO A 54 22.62 12.50 -0.82
CA PRO A 54 22.91 12.26 0.58
C PRO A 54 24.42 12.19 0.80
N PRO A 55 24.95 12.83 1.86
CA PRO A 55 26.29 12.57 2.34
C PRO A 55 26.46 11.08 2.66
N THR A 56 27.62 10.50 2.34
CA THR A 56 27.85 9.05 2.50
C THR A 56 27.76 8.58 3.95
N ASP A 57 28.09 9.46 4.89
CA ASP A 57 27.94 9.28 6.33
C ASP A 57 26.47 9.21 6.78
N GLN A 58 25.54 9.81 6.04
CA GLN A 58 24.10 9.73 6.34
C GLN A 58 23.41 8.52 5.70
N LEU A 59 24.08 7.80 4.80
CA LEU A 59 23.51 6.61 4.15
C LEU A 59 23.62 5.35 5.01
N TRP A 60 24.52 5.34 6.00
CA TRP A 60 24.82 4.16 6.77
C TRP A 60 24.96 4.47 8.25
N ASP A 61 24.24 3.69 9.06
CA ASP A 61 24.40 3.64 10.51
C ASP A 61 24.32 2.17 10.93
N PRO A 62 25.25 1.63 11.73
CA PRO A 62 25.25 0.23 12.16
C PRO A 62 24.01 -0.17 12.97
N LEU A 63 23.30 0.78 13.57
CA LEU A 63 22.04 0.54 14.27
C LEU A 63 20.87 0.29 13.31
N ALA A 64 20.90 0.88 12.10
CA ALA A 64 19.83 0.73 11.12
C ALA A 64 19.52 -0.74 10.73
N PRO A 65 20.48 -1.60 10.37
CA PRO A 65 20.19 -3.00 10.07
C PRO A 65 19.68 -3.76 11.31
N VAL A 66 20.17 -3.43 12.51
CA VAL A 66 19.68 -4.04 13.76
C VAL A 66 18.21 -3.68 13.99
N LEU A 67 17.83 -2.42 13.78
CA LEU A 67 16.46 -1.96 13.93
C LEU A 67 15.53 -2.57 12.88
N ILE A 68 15.94 -2.63 11.60
CA ILE A 68 15.12 -3.23 10.54
C ILE A 68 14.93 -4.74 10.77
N LEU A 69 16.00 -5.47 11.08
CA LEU A 69 15.88 -6.92 11.32
C LEU A 69 15.13 -7.21 12.62
N GLY A 70 15.39 -6.42 13.68
CA GLY A 70 14.65 -6.50 14.94
C GLY A 70 13.16 -6.19 14.75
N TRP A 71 12.83 -5.19 13.94
CA TRP A 71 11.45 -4.85 13.57
C TRP A 71 10.75 -5.98 12.82
N MET A 72 11.41 -6.56 11.80
CA MET A 72 10.90 -7.71 11.06
C MET A 72 10.68 -8.92 11.98
N ALA A 73 11.61 -9.18 12.90
CA ALA A 73 11.48 -10.26 13.89
C ALA A 73 10.32 -10.01 14.86
N LEU A 74 10.18 -8.80 15.40
CA LEU A 74 9.07 -8.40 16.28
C LEU A 74 7.73 -8.56 15.57
N GLN A 75 7.59 -8.05 14.34
CA GLN A 75 6.36 -8.17 13.57
C GLN A 75 6.04 -9.63 13.25
N SER A 76 7.05 -10.43 12.90
CA SER A 76 6.87 -11.87 12.66
C SER A 76 6.41 -12.60 13.91
N PHE A 77 6.97 -12.27 15.07
CA PHE A 77 6.54 -12.80 16.36
C PHE A 77 5.09 -12.45 16.67
N LEU A 78 4.72 -11.17 16.55
CA LEU A 78 3.34 -10.70 16.78
C LEU A 78 2.34 -11.34 15.80
N TYR A 79 2.72 -11.53 14.54
CA TYR A 79 1.90 -12.19 13.53
C TYR A 79 1.65 -13.67 13.86
N LEU A 80 2.63 -14.37 14.42
CA LEU A 80 2.53 -15.78 14.79
C LEU A 80 1.80 -16.03 16.11
N LEU A 81 1.54 -14.98 16.91
CA LEU A 81 0.74 -15.15 18.13
C LEU A 81 -0.67 -15.65 17.77
N PRO A 82 -1.20 -16.67 18.48
CA PRO A 82 -2.52 -17.24 18.23
C PRO A 82 -3.64 -16.35 18.78
N MET A 83 -3.55 -15.05 18.51
CA MET A 83 -4.51 -14.03 18.91
C MET A 83 -5.34 -13.67 17.70
N GLY A 84 -6.67 -13.65 17.82
CA GLY A 84 -7.57 -13.31 16.71
C GLY A 84 -8.10 -14.52 15.94
N LYS A 85 -8.93 -14.23 14.93
CA LYS A 85 -9.59 -15.26 14.10
C LYS A 85 -8.68 -15.72 12.97
N VAL A 86 -8.90 -16.94 12.50
CA VAL A 86 -8.26 -17.44 11.28
C VAL A 86 -9.30 -17.43 10.16
N SER A 87 -8.99 -16.75 9.07
CA SER A 87 -9.90 -16.60 7.93
C SER A 87 -9.32 -17.26 6.69
N GLU A 88 -10.22 -17.72 5.83
CA GLU A 88 -9.86 -18.39 4.58
C GLU A 88 -9.76 -17.39 3.43
N GLY A 89 -8.69 -17.50 2.66
CA GLY A 89 -8.51 -16.76 1.43
C GLY A 89 -9.41 -17.24 0.28
N MET A 90 -9.16 -16.68 -0.89
CA MET A 90 -9.85 -17.08 -2.12
C MET A 90 -9.44 -18.49 -2.57
N VAL A 91 -10.33 -19.13 -3.33
CA VAL A 91 -10.06 -20.45 -3.92
C VAL A 91 -8.93 -20.32 -4.94
N LEU A 92 -7.88 -21.12 -4.76
CA LEU A 92 -6.74 -21.20 -5.66
C LEU A 92 -7.06 -22.06 -6.89
N LYS A 93 -6.14 -22.10 -7.87
CA LYS A 93 -6.30 -22.86 -9.12
C LYS A 93 -6.47 -24.37 -8.89
N ASP A 94 -5.92 -24.88 -7.78
CA ASP A 94 -6.03 -26.29 -7.37
C ASP A 94 -7.30 -26.59 -6.55
N GLY A 95 -8.16 -25.59 -6.32
CA GLY A 95 -9.37 -25.72 -5.52
C GLY A 95 -9.15 -25.57 -4.01
N SER A 96 -7.91 -25.45 -3.54
CA SER A 96 -7.59 -25.27 -2.13
C SER A 96 -7.85 -23.83 -1.66
N ARG A 97 -7.91 -23.65 -0.33
CA ARG A 97 -7.98 -22.34 0.32
C ARG A 97 -6.87 -22.23 1.35
N LEU A 98 -6.16 -21.11 1.32
CA LEU A 98 -5.14 -20.78 2.30
C LEU A 98 -5.77 -20.15 3.53
N LYS A 99 -5.17 -20.40 4.70
CA LYS A 99 -5.60 -19.84 5.99
C LYS A 99 -4.68 -18.71 6.42
N TYR A 100 -5.26 -17.66 7.01
CA TYR A 100 -4.59 -16.43 7.42
C TYR A 100 -5.02 -16.01 8.83
N PRO A 101 -4.09 -15.76 9.75
CA PRO A 101 -4.40 -15.18 11.05
C PRO A 101 -4.73 -13.69 10.89
N ILE A 102 -5.88 -13.28 11.44
CA ILE A 102 -6.40 -11.91 11.40
C ILE A 102 -6.16 -11.28 12.77
N ASN A 103 -4.97 -10.71 12.93
CA ASN A 103 -4.46 -10.18 14.19
C ASN A 103 -3.72 -8.85 14.06
N GLY A 104 -3.82 -8.20 12.90
CA GLY A 104 -3.09 -6.97 12.59
C GLY A 104 -3.37 -5.84 13.58
N ILE A 105 -4.63 -5.63 13.96
CA ILE A 105 -4.99 -4.58 14.93
C ILE A 105 -4.41 -4.85 16.33
N VAL A 106 -4.35 -6.12 16.74
CA VAL A 106 -3.73 -6.52 18.01
C VAL A 106 -2.23 -6.26 17.95
N GLY A 107 -1.59 -6.57 16.81
CA GLY A 107 -0.19 -6.24 16.55
C GLY A 107 0.09 -4.74 16.65
N LEU A 108 -0.73 -3.90 16.00
CA LEU A 108 -0.62 -2.44 16.11
C LEU A 108 -0.78 -1.96 17.56
N ALA A 109 -1.82 -2.42 18.26
CA ALA A 109 -2.07 -2.04 19.64
C ALA A 109 -0.92 -2.45 20.57
N ALA A 110 -0.35 -3.64 20.39
CA ALA A 110 0.79 -4.12 21.15
C ALA A 110 2.03 -3.24 20.92
N VAL A 111 2.31 -2.85 19.68
CA VAL A 111 3.40 -1.92 19.35
C VAL A 111 3.18 -0.55 20.01
N LEU A 112 2.00 0.05 19.83
CA LEU A 112 1.69 1.35 20.40
C LEU A 112 1.72 1.35 21.93
N LEU A 113 1.21 0.28 22.57
CA LEU A 113 1.29 0.10 24.01
C LEU A 113 2.74 -0.02 24.48
N THR A 114 3.56 -0.81 23.77
CA THR A 114 4.99 -0.95 24.11
C THR A 114 5.71 0.39 24.00
N LEU A 115 5.49 1.14 22.92
CA LEU A 115 6.07 2.48 22.75
C LEU A 115 5.60 3.47 23.84
N SER A 116 4.34 3.36 24.26
CA SER A 116 3.78 4.21 25.32
C SER A 116 4.30 3.84 26.71
N LEU A 117 4.46 2.55 27.02
CA LEU A 117 4.95 2.10 28.32
C LEU A 117 6.47 2.25 28.47
N TRP A 118 7.20 2.21 27.36
CA TRP A 118 8.64 2.43 27.30
C TRP A 118 8.99 3.86 26.89
N LEU A 119 8.14 4.84 27.26
CA LEU A 119 8.39 6.29 27.16
C LEU A 119 9.64 6.66 27.97
N GLY A 120 10.78 6.50 27.31
CA GLY A 120 12.15 6.67 27.81
C GLY A 120 13.19 6.48 26.70
N MET A 121 12.82 5.87 25.57
CA MET A 121 13.59 5.90 24.33
C MET A 121 13.36 7.23 23.58
N PRO A 122 14.42 7.91 23.08
CA PRO A 122 14.27 9.09 22.23
C PRO A 122 13.75 8.65 20.85
N LEU A 123 12.43 8.50 20.72
CA LEU A 123 11.79 8.09 19.47
C LEU A 123 12.09 9.09 18.33
N GLY A 124 12.38 10.36 18.67
CA GLY A 124 12.86 11.36 17.73
C GLY A 124 14.16 10.98 17.01
N TYR A 125 14.99 10.10 17.58
CA TYR A 125 16.21 9.60 16.92
C TYR A 125 15.91 8.79 15.66
N LEU A 126 14.70 8.21 15.51
CA LEU A 126 14.27 7.56 14.26
C LEU A 126 14.30 8.51 13.07
N PHE A 127 14.05 9.80 13.29
CA PHE A 127 14.14 10.81 12.22
C PHE A 127 15.58 10.97 11.72
N GLU A 128 16.57 10.88 12.61
CA GLU A 128 17.98 10.94 12.21
C GLU A 128 18.37 9.71 11.38
N LEU A 129 17.91 8.53 11.81
CA LEU A 129 18.13 7.25 11.15
C LEU A 129 17.24 7.01 9.91
N LEU A 130 16.38 7.95 9.52
CA LEU A 130 15.39 7.74 8.45
C LEU A 130 16.03 7.28 7.13
N LEU A 131 17.15 7.89 6.76
CA LEU A 131 17.87 7.57 5.53
C LEU A 131 18.64 6.24 5.62
N PRO A 132 19.44 5.96 6.68
CA PRO A 132 20.02 4.64 6.89
C PRO A 132 18.98 3.50 6.94
N LEU A 133 17.84 3.73 7.61
CA LEU A 133 16.74 2.76 7.67
C LEU A 133 16.15 2.49 6.28
N ALA A 134 15.97 3.53 5.45
CA ALA A 134 15.51 3.37 4.07
C ALA A 134 16.51 2.55 3.25
N VAL A 135 17.81 2.83 3.34
CA VAL A 135 18.86 2.06 2.65
C VAL A 135 18.83 0.58 3.08
N CYS A 136 18.71 0.31 4.38
CA CYS A 136 18.59 -1.05 4.89
C CYS A 136 17.31 -1.74 4.40
N ALA A 137 16.16 -1.05 4.41
CA ALA A 137 14.90 -1.59 3.91
C ALA A 137 14.95 -1.90 2.40
N ILE A 138 15.60 -1.05 1.61
CA ILE A 138 15.87 -1.28 0.18
C ILE A 138 16.73 -2.55 0.02
N GLY A 139 17.82 -2.66 0.78
CA GLY A 139 18.70 -3.84 0.75
C GLY A 139 17.96 -5.13 1.11
N VAL A 140 17.18 -5.11 2.20
CA VAL A 140 16.32 -6.25 2.61
C VAL A 140 15.32 -6.58 1.52
N SER A 141 14.74 -5.59 0.85
CA SER A 141 13.79 -5.82 -0.25
C SER A 141 14.44 -6.55 -1.42
N PHE A 142 15.66 -6.17 -1.82
CA PHE A 142 16.41 -6.88 -2.85
C PHE A 142 16.75 -8.32 -2.43
N LEU A 143 17.24 -8.51 -1.20
CA LEU A 143 17.62 -9.83 -0.69
C LEU A 143 16.41 -10.77 -0.59
N LEU A 144 15.29 -10.29 -0.05
CA LEU A 144 14.06 -11.07 0.05
C LEU A 144 13.50 -11.39 -1.35
N SER A 145 13.53 -10.45 -2.28
CA SER A 145 13.08 -10.69 -3.66
C SER A 145 13.95 -11.72 -4.38
N LEU A 146 15.27 -11.68 -4.16
CA LEU A 146 16.19 -12.67 -4.69
C LEU A 146 15.92 -14.05 -4.10
N TYR A 147 15.73 -14.13 -2.77
CA TYR A 147 15.34 -15.36 -2.09
C TYR A 147 14.04 -15.93 -2.67
N LEU A 148 12.99 -15.11 -2.81
CA LEU A 148 11.70 -15.52 -3.37
C LEU A 148 11.83 -16.00 -4.82
N TYR A 149 12.59 -15.29 -5.65
CA TYR A 149 12.84 -15.67 -7.03
C TYR A 149 13.55 -17.02 -7.12
N ILE A 150 14.58 -17.24 -6.30
CA ILE A 150 15.29 -18.52 -6.20
C ILE A 150 14.30 -19.61 -5.74
N CYS A 151 13.65 -19.46 -4.59
CA CYS A 151 12.72 -20.45 -4.05
C CYS A 151 11.59 -20.83 -5.02
N SER A 152 11.13 -19.90 -5.85
CA SER A 152 10.07 -20.15 -6.83
C SER A 152 10.39 -21.24 -7.87
N PHE A 153 11.67 -21.60 -8.07
CA PHE A 153 12.04 -22.71 -8.97
C PHE A 153 11.72 -24.10 -8.38
N TRP A 154 11.55 -24.18 -7.07
CA TRP A 154 11.10 -25.39 -6.37
C TRP A 154 9.59 -25.39 -6.09
N ALA A 155 8.90 -24.29 -6.35
CA ALA A 155 7.46 -24.19 -6.18
C ALA A 155 6.72 -25.02 -7.26
N PRO A 156 5.60 -25.67 -6.90
CA PRO A 156 4.82 -26.43 -7.86
C PRO A 156 4.14 -25.50 -8.87
N HIS A 157 3.95 -25.97 -10.11
CA HIS A 157 3.42 -25.15 -11.21
C HIS A 157 2.04 -24.50 -10.91
N HIS A 158 1.19 -25.12 -10.10
CA HIS A 158 -0.11 -24.57 -9.74
C HIS A 158 -0.02 -23.37 -8.79
N ALA A 159 1.07 -23.24 -8.03
CA ALA A 159 1.33 -22.13 -7.11
C ALA A 159 1.94 -20.90 -7.81
N LEU A 160 2.30 -21.00 -9.09
CA LEU A 160 2.88 -19.90 -9.84
C LEU A 160 1.81 -18.86 -10.26
N ALA A 161 2.18 -17.60 -10.10
CA ALA A 161 1.41 -16.46 -10.56
C ALA A 161 1.37 -16.45 -12.10
N GLN A 162 0.22 -16.07 -12.67
CA GLN A 162 0.05 -16.08 -14.12
C GLN A 162 0.91 -15.02 -14.82
N GLY A 163 1.03 -13.84 -14.21
CA GLY A 163 1.85 -12.74 -14.73
C GLY A 163 3.36 -12.96 -14.56
N GLY A 164 3.77 -13.82 -13.62
CA GLY A 164 5.18 -13.99 -13.21
C GLY A 164 5.94 -15.13 -13.84
N ASN A 165 5.38 -15.85 -14.82
CA ASN A 165 6.00 -17.02 -15.44
C ASN A 165 6.22 -16.82 -16.95
N THR A 166 6.88 -15.72 -17.31
CA THR A 166 7.06 -15.31 -18.72
C THR A 166 8.30 -15.89 -19.38
N GLY A 167 9.22 -16.44 -18.58
CA GLY A 167 10.52 -16.94 -19.06
C GLY A 167 11.57 -15.85 -19.25
N ASN A 168 11.24 -14.59 -18.94
CA ASN A 168 12.21 -13.50 -18.85
C ASN A 168 12.64 -13.31 -17.39
N PRO A 169 13.90 -13.60 -17.02
CA PRO A 169 14.34 -13.55 -15.62
C PRO A 169 14.16 -12.20 -14.94
N LEU A 170 14.42 -11.08 -15.65
CA LEU A 170 14.29 -9.73 -15.08
C LEU A 170 12.84 -9.39 -14.79
N TYR A 171 11.95 -9.74 -15.71
CA TYR A 171 10.51 -9.51 -15.55
C TYR A 171 9.90 -10.41 -14.46
N ASP A 172 10.26 -11.69 -14.46
CA ASP A 172 9.77 -12.67 -13.49
C ASP A 172 10.31 -12.39 -12.06
N PHE A 173 11.53 -11.82 -11.94
CA PHE A 173 12.06 -11.29 -10.67
C PHE A 173 11.27 -10.07 -10.18
N PHE A 174 10.96 -9.15 -11.09
CA PHE A 174 10.24 -7.92 -10.77
C PHE A 174 8.80 -8.18 -10.31
N ILE A 175 8.03 -8.93 -11.11
CA ILE A 175 6.62 -9.26 -10.81
C ILE A 175 6.51 -10.34 -9.74
N GLY A 176 7.44 -11.29 -9.71
CA GLY A 176 7.40 -12.45 -8.80
C GLY A 176 6.75 -13.67 -9.44
N ARG A 177 7.41 -14.81 -9.32
CA ARG A 177 6.99 -16.09 -9.93
C ARG A 177 5.92 -16.80 -9.12
N GLU A 178 6.07 -16.84 -7.80
CA GLU A 178 5.17 -17.53 -6.89
C GLU A 178 4.02 -16.62 -6.46
N LEU A 179 2.79 -17.15 -6.42
CA LEU A 179 1.61 -16.38 -6.04
C LEU A 179 1.62 -16.09 -4.54
N ASN A 180 1.70 -17.10 -3.66
CA ASN A 180 1.64 -16.90 -2.21
C ASN A 180 2.78 -17.68 -1.52
N PRO A 181 4.02 -17.19 -1.59
CA PRO A 181 5.17 -17.89 -1.03
C PRO A 181 5.07 -18.01 0.50
N ARG A 182 5.30 -19.24 0.98
CA ARG A 182 5.07 -19.60 2.39
C ARG A 182 6.25 -20.33 3.04
N ILE A 183 6.48 -20.02 4.31
CA ILE A 183 7.32 -20.81 5.23
C ILE A 183 6.38 -21.47 6.23
N GLY A 184 6.01 -22.73 5.99
CA GLY A 184 4.96 -23.40 6.76
C GLY A 184 3.60 -22.68 6.60
N SER A 185 3.02 -22.19 7.69
CA SER A 185 1.78 -21.40 7.67
C SER A 185 2.00 -19.90 7.43
N PHE A 186 3.26 -19.44 7.44
CA PHE A 186 3.61 -18.03 7.31
C PHE A 186 3.59 -17.60 5.84
N ASP A 187 2.66 -16.72 5.48
CA ASP A 187 2.53 -16.16 4.13
C ASP A 187 3.32 -14.86 4.02
N LEU A 188 4.42 -14.89 3.26
CA LEU A 188 5.37 -13.78 3.19
C LEU A 188 4.75 -12.55 2.53
N LYS A 189 3.90 -12.75 1.52
CA LYS A 189 3.22 -11.64 0.83
C LYS A 189 2.26 -10.95 1.78
N TYR A 190 1.32 -11.71 2.34
CA TYR A 190 0.31 -11.17 3.24
C TYR A 190 0.93 -10.51 4.48
N PHE A 191 2.01 -11.09 4.99
CA PHE A 191 2.77 -10.51 6.08
C PHE A 191 3.36 -9.15 5.71
N CYS A 192 4.11 -9.05 4.60
CA CYS A 192 4.77 -7.80 4.21
C CYS A 192 3.77 -6.69 3.90
N GLU A 193 2.67 -7.01 3.20
CA GLU A 193 1.63 -6.04 2.77
C GLU A 193 1.02 -5.28 3.96
N LEU A 194 0.87 -5.94 5.11
CA LEU A 194 0.14 -5.37 6.25
C LEU A 194 1.01 -5.07 7.48
N ARG A 195 2.03 -5.87 7.77
CA ARG A 195 2.71 -5.84 9.08
C ARG A 195 3.89 -4.87 9.08
N PRO A 196 5.10 -5.25 8.61
CA PRO A 196 6.28 -4.40 8.75
C PRO A 196 6.15 -3.08 7.98
N GLY A 197 5.41 -3.05 6.87
CA GLY A 197 5.18 -1.87 6.06
C GLY A 197 4.25 -0.85 6.74
N LEU A 198 2.95 -1.17 6.82
CA LEU A 198 1.94 -0.23 7.34
C LEU A 198 2.12 0.11 8.81
N ILE A 199 2.45 -0.86 9.67
CA ILE A 199 2.72 -0.56 11.09
C ILE A 199 4.04 0.21 11.20
N GLY A 200 5.03 -0.11 10.38
CA GLY A 200 6.31 0.60 10.36
C GLY A 200 6.14 2.07 9.99
N TRP A 201 5.29 2.38 9.00
CA TRP A 201 4.92 3.74 8.64
C TRP A 201 4.39 4.55 9.84
N VAL A 202 3.48 3.98 10.63
CA VAL A 202 2.97 4.63 11.85
C VAL A 202 4.09 4.90 12.85
N VAL A 203 4.98 3.93 13.09
CA VAL A 203 6.08 4.10 14.06
C VAL A 203 7.06 5.18 13.62
N ILE A 204 7.42 5.20 12.33
CA ILE A 204 8.31 6.24 11.78
C ILE A 204 7.65 7.62 11.91
N ASN A 205 6.36 7.75 11.61
CA ASN A 205 5.61 8.99 11.78
C ASN A 205 5.60 9.48 13.24
N LEU A 206 5.39 8.57 14.20
CA LEU A 206 5.49 8.91 15.63
C LEU A 206 6.89 9.39 15.99
N GLY A 207 7.94 8.81 15.37
CA GLY A 207 9.31 9.33 15.49
C GLY A 207 9.46 10.75 14.97
N MET A 208 8.84 11.09 13.84
CA MET A 208 8.84 12.45 13.31
C MET A 208 8.06 13.43 14.22
N LEU A 209 6.91 13.01 14.75
CA LEU A 209 6.16 13.78 15.73
C LEU A 209 6.99 14.06 16.98
N MET A 210 7.63 13.03 17.54
CA MET A 210 8.49 13.18 18.71
C MET A 210 9.70 14.07 18.41
N LYS A 211 10.28 13.98 17.21
CA LYS A 211 11.36 14.88 16.80
C LYS A 211 10.91 16.34 16.75
N GLU A 212 9.70 16.62 16.29
CA GLU A 212 9.15 17.98 16.31
C GLU A 212 9.00 18.50 17.74
N VAL A 213 8.49 17.67 18.66
CA VAL A 213 8.37 17.98 20.09
C VAL A 213 9.75 18.24 20.71
N GLU A 214 10.75 17.42 20.43
CA GLU A 214 12.13 17.62 20.91
C GLU A 214 12.75 18.93 20.44
N LEU A 215 12.41 19.39 19.22
CA LEU A 215 12.95 20.62 18.64
C LEU A 215 12.19 21.89 19.07
N ARG A 216 10.92 21.77 19.49
CA ARG A 216 10.00 22.91 19.64
C ARG A 216 9.13 22.87 20.90
N ASP A 217 9.43 21.95 21.82
CA ASP A 217 8.72 21.70 23.09
C ASP A 217 7.22 21.35 22.95
N SER A 218 6.70 21.22 21.73
CA SER A 218 5.29 20.92 21.45
C SER A 218 5.10 20.41 20.02
N ALA A 219 4.06 19.60 19.81
CA ALA A 219 3.67 19.15 18.48
C ALA A 219 2.75 20.18 17.82
N SER A 220 3.02 20.53 16.56
CA SER A 220 2.19 21.48 15.82
C SER A 220 0.84 20.86 15.44
N LEU A 221 -0.18 21.71 15.24
CA LEU A 221 -1.49 21.24 14.78
C LEU A 221 -1.38 20.49 13.44
N ALA A 222 -0.51 20.95 12.53
CA ALA A 222 -0.26 20.29 11.26
C ALA A 222 0.29 18.87 11.45
N MET A 223 1.28 18.70 12.33
CA MET A 223 1.88 17.39 12.63
C MET A 223 0.87 16.42 13.24
N ILE A 224 0.05 16.91 14.19
CA ILE A 224 -0.99 16.12 14.83
C ILE A 224 -2.01 15.64 13.80
N LEU A 225 -2.46 16.52 12.88
CA LEU A 225 -3.42 16.14 11.84
C LEU A 225 -2.86 15.06 10.92
N VAL A 226 -1.64 15.24 10.39
CA VAL A 226 -1.00 14.26 9.50
C VAL A 226 -0.89 12.89 10.19
N ASN A 227 -0.33 12.87 11.41
CA ASN A 227 -0.17 11.63 12.18
C ASN A 227 -1.51 10.96 12.49
N SER A 228 -2.52 11.74 12.88
CA SER A 228 -3.84 11.21 13.24
C SER A 228 -4.57 10.64 12.04
N PHE A 229 -4.52 11.30 10.88
CA PHE A 229 -5.17 10.81 9.66
C PHE A 229 -4.51 9.54 9.14
N GLN A 230 -3.18 9.51 9.10
CA GLN A 230 -2.43 8.35 8.62
C GLN A 230 -2.54 7.16 9.58
N LEU A 231 -2.54 7.41 10.91
CA LEU A 231 -2.84 6.38 11.90
C LEU A 231 -4.25 5.81 11.74
N LEU A 232 -5.26 6.67 11.55
CA LEU A 232 -6.64 6.23 11.32
C LEU A 232 -6.72 5.33 10.08
N TYR A 233 -6.06 5.72 8.98
CA TYR A 233 -6.03 4.94 7.75
C TYR A 233 -5.41 3.55 7.95
N VAL A 234 -4.25 3.47 8.62
CA VAL A 234 -3.60 2.18 8.92
C VAL A 234 -4.44 1.33 9.87
N ALA A 235 -4.97 1.92 10.94
CA ALA A 235 -5.83 1.22 11.89
C ALA A 235 -7.09 0.67 11.21
N ASP A 236 -7.70 1.43 10.30
CA ASP A 236 -8.86 1.03 9.52
C ASP A 236 -8.55 -0.11 8.54
N ALA A 237 -7.36 -0.10 7.90
CA ALA A 237 -6.88 -1.20 7.07
C ALA A 237 -6.69 -2.49 7.90
N LEU A 238 -6.06 -2.40 9.07
CA LEU A 238 -5.82 -3.54 9.97
C LEU A 238 -7.10 -4.04 10.66
N TRP A 239 -8.07 -3.16 10.92
CA TRP A 239 -9.38 -3.54 11.45
C TRP A 239 -10.19 -4.32 10.41
N ASN A 240 -10.05 -3.95 9.14
CA ASN A 240 -10.73 -4.59 8.01
C ASN A 240 -9.81 -5.52 7.22
N GLU A 241 -8.83 -6.09 7.92
CA GLU A 241 -7.74 -6.89 7.37
C GLU A 241 -8.22 -8.02 6.43
N GLU A 242 -9.33 -8.69 6.74
CA GLU A 242 -9.90 -9.74 5.87
C GLU A 242 -10.23 -9.27 4.45
N ALA A 243 -10.53 -7.98 4.26
CA ALA A 243 -10.82 -7.44 2.93
C ALA A 243 -9.60 -7.53 2.01
N VAL A 244 -8.38 -7.50 2.57
CA VAL A 244 -7.11 -7.61 1.84
C VAL A 244 -6.96 -8.96 1.15
N LEU A 245 -7.52 -10.03 1.71
CA LEU A 245 -7.49 -11.37 1.10
C LEU A 245 -8.21 -11.46 -0.26
N THR A 246 -8.92 -10.40 -0.65
CA THR A 246 -9.63 -10.29 -1.93
C THR A 246 -9.02 -9.26 -2.88
N THR A 247 -7.88 -8.64 -2.54
CA THR A 247 -7.20 -7.64 -3.37
C THR A 247 -6.51 -8.29 -4.56
N MET A 248 -6.21 -7.47 -5.55
CA MET A 248 -5.43 -7.88 -6.73
C MET A 248 -4.05 -8.41 -6.34
N ASP A 249 -3.42 -7.75 -5.36
CA ASP A 249 -2.06 -8.04 -4.90
C ASP A 249 -1.97 -9.46 -4.29
N ILE A 250 -2.96 -9.86 -3.47
CA ILE A 250 -3.04 -11.22 -2.92
C ILE A 250 -3.44 -12.26 -3.96
N VAL A 251 -4.47 -11.97 -4.77
CA VAL A 251 -5.16 -13.00 -5.56
C VAL A 251 -4.52 -13.24 -6.95
N HIS A 252 -3.91 -12.22 -7.56
CA HIS A 252 -3.46 -12.29 -8.96
C HIS A 252 -1.96 -12.06 -9.12
N ASP A 253 -1.39 -11.10 -8.38
CA ASP A 253 -0.01 -10.67 -8.58
C ASP A 253 0.98 -11.61 -7.89
N GLY A 254 2.13 -11.87 -8.50
CA GLY A 254 3.19 -12.63 -7.84
C GLY A 254 3.85 -11.83 -6.73
N PHE A 255 4.55 -12.49 -5.82
CA PHE A 255 5.34 -11.80 -4.79
C PHE A 255 6.80 -11.66 -5.22
N GLY A 256 7.08 -10.61 -5.97
CA GLY A 256 8.42 -10.24 -6.45
C GLY A 256 8.88 -8.88 -5.96
N PHE A 257 9.96 -8.37 -6.55
CA PHE A 257 10.56 -7.10 -6.14
C PHE A 257 9.57 -5.94 -6.06
N MET A 258 8.64 -5.84 -7.01
CA MET A 258 7.65 -4.77 -7.02
C MET A 258 6.86 -4.67 -5.72
N LEU A 259 6.28 -5.79 -5.26
CA LEU A 259 5.47 -5.82 -4.03
C LEU A 259 6.36 -5.76 -2.79
N VAL A 260 7.44 -6.55 -2.75
CA VAL A 260 8.37 -6.54 -1.60
C VAL A 260 8.92 -5.13 -1.33
N PHE A 261 9.40 -4.45 -2.38
CA PHE A 261 9.90 -3.08 -2.26
C PHE A 261 8.78 -2.09 -1.92
N GLY A 262 7.61 -2.26 -2.54
CA GLY A 262 6.41 -1.48 -2.23
C GLY A 262 6.08 -1.51 -0.74
N ASP A 263 6.03 -2.71 -0.18
CA ASP A 263 5.64 -2.97 1.20
C ASP A 263 6.71 -2.51 2.21
N LEU A 264 7.98 -2.86 1.98
CA LEU A 264 9.03 -2.69 2.99
C LEU A 264 9.77 -1.35 2.89
N ALA A 265 9.88 -0.77 1.69
CA ALA A 265 10.70 0.43 1.45
C ALA A 265 9.89 1.63 0.93
N TRP A 266 8.92 1.41 0.05
CA TRP A 266 8.16 2.52 -0.52
C TRP A 266 7.16 3.10 0.49
N VAL A 267 6.26 2.25 1.03
CA VAL A 267 5.21 2.71 1.95
C VAL A 267 5.78 3.41 3.19
N PRO A 268 6.70 2.82 3.98
CA PRO A 268 7.12 3.42 5.25
C PRO A 268 7.92 4.72 5.07
N PHE A 269 8.64 4.86 3.96
CA PHE A 269 9.60 5.94 3.75
C PHE A 269 9.14 7.01 2.76
N THR A 270 8.00 6.82 2.08
CA THR A 270 7.41 7.85 1.20
C THR A 270 6.02 8.32 1.63
N TYR A 271 5.23 7.49 2.32
CA TYR A 271 3.87 7.89 2.72
C TYR A 271 3.88 8.82 3.94
N GLY A 272 4.98 8.86 4.69
CA GLY A 272 5.22 9.78 5.81
C GLY A 272 5.96 11.07 5.44
N LEU A 273 6.16 11.38 4.14
CA LEU A 273 6.92 12.57 3.70
C LEU A 273 6.35 13.87 4.26
N GLN A 274 5.04 13.95 4.49
CA GLN A 274 4.37 15.10 5.07
C GLN A 274 4.84 15.36 6.51
N ALA A 275 4.93 14.31 7.33
CA ALA A 275 5.44 14.43 8.69
C ALA A 275 6.94 14.76 8.67
N ALA A 276 7.74 14.14 7.79
CA ALA A 276 9.16 14.43 7.69
C ALA A 276 9.42 15.88 7.27
N PHE A 277 8.59 16.40 6.37
CA PHE A 277 8.63 17.78 5.90
C PHE A 277 8.32 18.75 7.04
N LEU A 278 7.29 18.47 7.84
CA LEU A 278 6.88 19.35 8.95
C LEU A 278 7.95 19.46 10.05
N VAL A 279 8.78 18.42 10.25
CA VAL A 279 9.91 18.49 11.19
C VAL A 279 10.88 19.61 10.81
N VAL A 280 11.16 19.79 9.52
CA VAL A 280 12.13 20.78 9.00
C VAL A 280 11.47 22.11 8.62
N HIS A 281 10.24 22.06 8.10
CA HIS A 281 9.49 23.19 7.57
C HIS A 281 8.20 23.42 8.38
N PRO A 282 8.29 24.05 9.55
CA PRO A 282 7.15 24.24 10.42
C PRO A 282 6.09 25.09 9.72
N GLN A 283 4.85 24.60 9.74
CA GLN A 283 3.70 25.28 9.14
C GLN A 283 2.75 25.76 10.24
N SER A 284 2.28 26.99 10.11
CA SER A 284 1.18 27.49 10.94
C SER A 284 -0.14 27.19 10.23
N LEU A 285 -1.08 26.59 10.97
CA LEU A 285 -2.39 26.24 10.45
C LEU A 285 -3.46 26.98 11.23
N SER A 286 -4.27 27.79 10.53
CA SER A 286 -5.41 28.47 11.16
C SER A 286 -6.47 27.44 11.57
N PRO A 287 -7.25 27.69 12.64
CA PRO A 287 -8.33 26.79 13.04
C PRO A 287 -9.32 26.51 11.91
N LEU A 288 -9.65 27.52 11.10
CA LEU A 288 -10.53 27.37 9.94
C LEU A 288 -9.91 26.44 8.88
N GLY A 289 -8.62 26.60 8.58
CA GLY A 289 -7.90 25.73 7.66
C GLY A 289 -7.86 24.28 8.17
N ALA A 290 -7.59 24.09 9.47
CA ALA A 290 -7.62 22.78 10.11
C ALA A 290 -9.02 22.14 10.03
N THR A 291 -10.09 22.89 10.31
CA THR A 291 -11.47 22.40 10.17
C THR A 291 -11.77 21.96 8.75
N ALA A 292 -11.42 22.77 7.74
CA ALA A 292 -11.65 22.41 6.34
C ALA A 292 -10.91 21.13 5.93
N ILE A 293 -9.65 20.97 6.37
CA ILE A 293 -8.85 19.77 6.12
C ILE A 293 -9.47 18.54 6.81
N VAL A 294 -9.90 18.67 8.08
CA VAL A 294 -10.57 17.58 8.81
C VAL A 294 -11.88 17.18 8.12
N THR A 295 -12.68 18.15 7.65
CA THR A 295 -13.90 17.88 6.89
C THR A 295 -13.59 17.14 5.58
N LEU A 296 -12.54 17.56 4.85
CA LEU A 296 -12.11 16.89 3.63
C LEU A 296 -11.69 15.44 3.89
N ASN A 297 -10.84 15.21 4.90
CA ASN A 297 -10.41 13.86 5.28
C ASN A 297 -11.60 13.00 5.71
N GLY A 298 -12.52 13.56 6.51
CA GLY A 298 -13.73 12.87 6.96
C GLY A 298 -14.67 12.51 5.81
N ALA A 299 -14.84 13.39 4.82
CA ALA A 299 -15.61 13.10 3.61
C ALA A 299 -14.96 11.99 2.77
N GLY A 300 -13.64 12.07 2.56
CA GLY A 300 -12.87 11.04 1.86
C GLY A 300 -12.99 9.67 2.55
N TYR A 301 -12.77 9.63 3.86
CA TYR A 301 -12.90 8.43 4.67
C TYR A 301 -14.32 7.85 4.63
N TYR A 302 -15.34 8.69 4.73
CA TYR A 302 -16.73 8.26 4.65
C TYR A 302 -17.04 7.59 3.30
N ILE A 303 -16.64 8.21 2.18
CA ILE A 303 -16.83 7.66 0.83
C ILE A 303 -16.07 6.32 0.69
N PHE A 304 -14.80 6.29 1.11
CA PHE A 304 -13.95 5.11 1.04
C PHE A 304 -14.55 3.93 1.83
N ARG A 305 -14.88 4.16 3.10
CA ARG A 305 -15.36 3.12 4.01
C ARG A 305 -16.76 2.68 3.65
N LYS A 306 -17.70 3.59 3.37
CA LYS A 306 -19.09 3.22 3.04
C LYS A 306 -19.19 2.47 1.73
N SER A 307 -18.43 2.87 0.71
CA SER A 307 -18.45 2.18 -0.58
C SER A 307 -17.86 0.78 -0.50
N ASN A 308 -16.77 0.59 0.26
CA ASN A 308 -16.21 -0.74 0.54
C ASN A 308 -17.15 -1.60 1.40
N SER A 309 -17.74 -1.05 2.46
CA SER A 309 -18.72 -1.78 3.29
C SER A 309 -19.94 -2.21 2.48
N GLN A 310 -20.43 -1.37 1.56
CA GLN A 310 -21.53 -1.71 0.65
C GLN A 310 -21.17 -2.91 -0.25
N LYS A 311 -19.99 -2.88 -0.88
CA LYS A 311 -19.47 -3.99 -1.71
C LYS A 311 -19.28 -5.27 -0.89
N ASN A 312 -18.68 -5.16 0.29
CA ASN A 312 -18.38 -6.32 1.14
C ASN A 312 -19.65 -6.97 1.68
N GLN A 313 -20.62 -6.16 2.14
CA GLN A 313 -21.93 -6.67 2.57
C GLN A 313 -22.65 -7.37 1.41
N PHE A 314 -22.66 -6.76 0.23
CA PHE A 314 -23.30 -7.35 -0.95
C PHE A 314 -22.66 -8.68 -1.36
N ARG A 315 -21.32 -8.80 -1.29
CA ARG A 315 -20.61 -10.05 -1.59
C ARG A 315 -20.87 -11.13 -0.55
N ARG A 316 -21.06 -10.76 0.72
CA ARG A 316 -21.31 -11.68 1.83
C ARG A 316 -22.75 -12.17 1.87
N ASP A 317 -23.69 -11.23 1.81
CA ASP A 317 -25.13 -11.48 1.84
C ASP A 317 -25.86 -10.42 1.00
N PRO A 318 -26.20 -10.75 -0.26
CA PRO A 318 -26.97 -9.87 -1.14
C PRO A 318 -28.41 -9.60 -0.68
N THR A 319 -28.96 -10.40 0.24
CA THR A 319 -30.34 -10.28 0.72
C THR A 319 -30.47 -9.36 1.94
N HIS A 320 -29.34 -8.93 2.50
CA HIS A 320 -29.32 -8.06 3.66
C HIS A 320 -30.03 -6.72 3.37
N PRO A 321 -30.87 -6.19 4.28
CA PRO A 321 -31.70 -5.00 4.03
C PRO A 321 -30.93 -3.76 3.56
N SER A 322 -29.67 -3.60 3.99
CA SER A 322 -28.82 -2.46 3.59
C SER A 322 -28.36 -2.48 2.12
N VAL A 323 -28.47 -3.61 1.42
CA VAL A 323 -28.03 -3.79 0.03
C VAL A 323 -29.09 -4.46 -0.86
N ALA A 324 -30.15 -5.02 -0.28
CA ALA A 324 -31.18 -5.77 -1.02
C ALA A 324 -31.89 -4.93 -2.09
N ASN A 325 -32.08 -3.64 -1.83
CA ASN A 325 -32.76 -2.72 -2.75
C ASN A 325 -31.80 -2.11 -3.80
N LEU A 326 -30.53 -2.49 -3.82
CA LEU A 326 -29.59 -2.00 -4.81
C LEU A 326 -29.81 -2.69 -6.16
N GLU A 327 -29.88 -1.89 -7.22
CA GLU A 327 -29.88 -2.40 -8.59
C GLU A 327 -28.57 -3.15 -8.89
N THR A 328 -28.71 -4.25 -9.62
CA THR A 328 -27.59 -5.08 -10.03
C THR A 328 -27.72 -5.56 -11.49
N ILE A 329 -26.59 -5.92 -12.09
CA ILE A 329 -26.53 -6.63 -13.36
C ILE A 329 -26.10 -8.08 -13.09
N ALA A 330 -26.89 -9.04 -13.57
CA ALA A 330 -26.52 -10.45 -13.52
C ALA A 330 -25.41 -10.75 -14.54
N THR A 331 -24.46 -11.61 -14.15
CA THR A 331 -23.35 -12.04 -15.03
C THR A 331 -23.46 -13.53 -15.35
N ALA A 332 -22.88 -13.96 -16.45
CA ALA A 332 -22.81 -15.38 -16.83
C ALA A 332 -22.06 -16.25 -15.81
N THR A 333 -21.26 -15.65 -14.94
CA THR A 333 -20.53 -16.35 -13.86
C THR A 333 -21.40 -16.68 -12.64
N GLY A 334 -22.70 -16.35 -12.67
CA GLY A 334 -23.61 -16.45 -11.53
C GLY A 334 -23.44 -15.35 -10.48
N LYS A 335 -22.42 -14.48 -10.63
CA LYS A 335 -22.23 -13.28 -9.80
C LYS A 335 -23.06 -12.11 -10.31
N ARG A 336 -23.25 -11.12 -9.46
CA ARG A 336 -23.97 -9.87 -9.76
C ARG A 336 -23.04 -8.66 -9.58
N LEU A 337 -23.22 -7.63 -10.42
CA LEU A 337 -22.50 -6.35 -10.35
C LEU A 337 -23.42 -5.28 -9.77
N LEU A 338 -22.97 -4.52 -8.77
CA LEU A 338 -23.72 -3.39 -8.22
C LEU A 338 -23.70 -2.23 -9.21
N VAL A 339 -24.86 -1.64 -9.51
CA VAL A 339 -24.98 -0.51 -10.45
C VAL A 339 -25.73 0.69 -9.88
N SER A 340 -25.92 0.71 -8.55
CA SER A 340 -26.57 1.78 -7.80
C SER A 340 -25.82 2.04 -6.49
N GLY A 341 -26.23 3.06 -5.74
CA GLY A 341 -25.47 3.52 -4.57
C GLY A 341 -24.13 4.14 -4.99
N TRP A 342 -23.06 3.88 -4.23
CA TRP A 342 -21.73 4.41 -4.55
C TRP A 342 -21.20 3.88 -5.88
N TRP A 343 -21.45 2.59 -6.16
CA TRP A 343 -21.03 1.89 -7.38
C TRP A 343 -21.90 2.22 -8.59
N GLY A 344 -22.97 3.00 -8.40
CA GLY A 344 -23.77 3.58 -9.50
C GLY A 344 -23.32 4.99 -9.90
N LEU A 345 -22.61 5.69 -9.02
CA LEU A 345 -22.13 7.05 -9.28
C LEU A 345 -20.84 7.04 -10.11
N VAL A 346 -19.87 6.23 -9.68
CA VAL A 346 -18.59 5.97 -10.34
C VAL A 346 -18.24 4.49 -10.14
N ARG A 347 -17.39 3.92 -11.01
CA ARG A 347 -17.01 2.51 -10.91
C ARG A 347 -16.05 2.22 -9.75
N HIS A 348 -15.28 3.21 -9.28
CA HIS A 348 -14.32 3.11 -8.19
C HIS A 348 -14.48 4.24 -7.14
N PRO A 349 -15.61 4.28 -6.42
CA PRO A 349 -15.87 5.32 -5.41
C PRO A 349 -14.87 5.26 -4.25
N ASN A 350 -14.36 4.07 -3.93
CA ASN A 350 -13.31 3.90 -2.93
C ASN A 350 -12.03 4.64 -3.33
N TYR A 351 -11.63 4.62 -4.61
CA TYR A 351 -10.45 5.35 -5.09
C TYR A 351 -10.64 6.86 -5.00
N LEU A 352 -11.86 7.36 -5.24
CA LEU A 352 -12.17 8.77 -5.01
C LEU A 352 -11.99 9.16 -3.53
N GLY A 353 -12.51 8.35 -2.61
CA GLY A 353 -12.34 8.58 -1.17
C GLY A 353 -10.88 8.57 -0.74
N ASP A 354 -10.10 7.62 -1.26
CA ASP A 354 -8.66 7.51 -1.07
C ASP A 354 -7.90 8.77 -1.53
N LEU A 355 -8.24 9.32 -2.70
CA LEU A 355 -7.60 10.54 -3.21
C LEU A 355 -7.95 11.80 -2.41
N LEU A 356 -9.18 11.89 -1.88
CA LEU A 356 -9.57 12.99 -0.99
C LEU A 356 -8.79 12.93 0.33
N MET A 357 -8.61 11.74 0.91
CA MET A 357 -7.75 11.56 2.09
C MET A 357 -6.30 11.89 1.77
N ALA A 358 -5.75 11.38 0.66
CA ALA A 358 -4.38 11.69 0.23
C ALA A 358 -4.13 13.20 0.12
N LEU A 359 -5.07 13.95 -0.47
CA LEU A 359 -5.00 15.41 -0.53
C LEU A 359 -5.04 16.02 0.88
N ALA A 360 -5.97 15.58 1.73
CA ALA A 360 -6.10 16.08 3.09
C ALA A 360 -4.86 15.82 3.96
N TRP A 361 -4.05 14.80 3.66
CA TRP A 361 -2.80 14.54 4.37
C TRP A 361 -1.70 15.53 3.97
N SER A 362 -1.71 16.04 2.75
CA SER A 362 -0.70 16.97 2.22
C SER A 362 -1.01 18.45 2.52
N LEU A 363 -2.29 18.82 2.64
CA LEU A 363 -2.71 20.21 2.91
C LEU A 363 -2.14 20.83 4.21
N PRO A 364 -1.93 20.10 5.33
CA PRO A 364 -1.27 20.63 6.51
C PRO A 364 0.15 21.17 6.26
N CYS A 365 0.81 20.73 5.18
CA CYS A 365 2.14 21.17 4.79
C CYS A 365 2.16 22.52 4.03
N GLY A 366 1.00 23.17 3.85
CA GLY A 366 0.89 24.43 3.14
C GLY A 366 1.04 24.27 1.62
N PHE A 367 1.21 25.38 0.89
CA PHE A 367 1.19 25.40 -0.58
C PHE A 367 2.52 25.85 -1.21
N ASN A 368 3.53 26.13 -0.38
CA ASN A 368 4.81 26.69 -0.85
C ASN A 368 5.73 25.65 -1.49
N HIS A 369 5.57 24.37 -1.16
CA HIS A 369 6.42 23.28 -1.62
C HIS A 369 5.60 22.19 -2.30
N LEU A 370 6.10 21.67 -3.42
CA LEU A 370 5.47 20.57 -4.16
C LEU A 370 5.73 19.20 -3.50
N LEU A 371 6.81 19.07 -2.73
CA LEU A 371 7.24 17.80 -2.14
C LEU A 371 6.13 17.05 -1.37
N PRO A 372 5.37 17.68 -0.44
CA PRO A 372 4.30 16.98 0.28
C PRO A 372 3.17 16.48 -0.63
N TYR A 373 3.00 17.08 -1.81
CA TYR A 373 1.99 16.70 -2.80
C TYR A 373 2.47 15.62 -3.76
N PHE A 374 3.74 15.20 -3.69
CA PHE A 374 4.24 14.04 -4.43
C PHE A 374 3.35 12.81 -4.18
N TYR A 375 2.94 12.59 -2.93
CA TYR A 375 2.06 11.48 -2.56
C TYR A 375 0.74 11.51 -3.34
N VAL A 376 0.07 12.67 -3.41
CA VAL A 376 -1.20 12.83 -4.13
C VAL A 376 -1.03 12.51 -5.62
N VAL A 377 0.03 13.02 -6.24
CA VAL A 377 0.32 12.80 -7.67
C VAL A 377 0.63 11.32 -7.93
N TYR A 378 1.55 10.76 -7.17
CA TYR A 378 1.93 9.34 -7.25
C TYR A 378 0.70 8.44 -7.07
N PHE A 379 -0.09 8.68 -6.03
CA PHE A 379 -1.23 7.84 -5.69
C PHE A 379 -2.36 7.95 -6.73
N THR A 380 -2.54 9.13 -7.33
CA THR A 380 -3.45 9.31 -8.48
C THR A 380 -3.01 8.46 -9.67
N VAL A 381 -1.73 8.50 -10.04
CA VAL A 381 -1.19 7.67 -11.14
C VAL A 381 -1.34 6.18 -10.82
N LEU A 382 -1.03 5.78 -9.58
CA LEU A 382 -1.18 4.39 -9.12
C LEU A 382 -2.63 3.91 -9.25
N LEU A 383 -3.61 4.70 -8.78
CA LEU A 383 -5.02 4.35 -8.79
C LEU A 383 -5.60 4.32 -10.21
N ILE A 384 -5.19 5.22 -11.10
CA ILE A 384 -5.55 5.18 -12.52
C ILE A 384 -5.00 3.91 -13.18
N HIS A 385 -3.73 3.58 -12.93
CA HIS A 385 -3.14 2.35 -13.45
C HIS A 385 -3.84 1.10 -12.89
N ARG A 386 -4.15 1.09 -11.59
CA ARG A 386 -4.85 -0.01 -10.91
C ARG A 386 -6.28 -0.19 -11.42
N GLU A 387 -7.00 0.91 -11.64
CA GLU A 387 -8.33 0.91 -12.25
C GLU A 387 -8.28 0.32 -13.66
N ALA A 388 -7.34 0.76 -14.50
CA ALA A 388 -7.22 0.24 -15.86
C ALA A 388 -6.91 -1.26 -15.90
N ARG A 389 -6.15 -1.77 -14.93
CA ARG A 389 -5.94 -3.21 -14.74
C ARG A 389 -7.23 -3.90 -14.34
N ASP A 390 -7.95 -3.39 -13.34
CA ASP A 390 -9.20 -4.00 -12.87
C ASP A 390 -10.28 -4.02 -13.96
N GLU A 391 -10.36 -2.98 -14.79
CA GLU A 391 -11.21 -2.92 -15.98
C GLU A 391 -10.92 -4.06 -16.96
N ARG A 392 -9.65 -4.30 -17.29
CA ARG A 392 -9.26 -5.42 -18.17
C ARG A 392 -9.67 -6.76 -17.58
N HIS A 393 -9.42 -6.97 -16.28
CA HIS A 393 -9.77 -8.20 -15.58
C HIS A 393 -11.30 -8.40 -15.52
N CYS A 394 -12.06 -7.37 -15.17
CA CYS A 394 -13.52 -7.41 -15.10
C CYS A 394 -14.15 -7.62 -16.48
N ARG A 395 -13.60 -7.00 -17.53
CA ARG A 395 -14.04 -7.21 -18.91
C ARG A 395 -13.78 -8.64 -19.37
N ALA A 396 -12.57 -9.16 -19.13
CA ALA A 396 -12.22 -10.54 -19.47
C ALA A 396 -13.11 -11.57 -18.73
N LYS A 397 -13.51 -11.25 -17.49
CA LYS A 397 -14.30 -12.13 -16.63
C LYS A 397 -15.82 -12.08 -16.88
N TYR A 398 -16.37 -10.89 -17.08
CA TYR A 398 -17.83 -10.68 -17.15
C TYR A 398 -18.34 -10.32 -18.55
N GLY A 399 -17.47 -10.02 -19.50
CA GLY A 399 -17.81 -9.80 -20.91
C GLY A 399 -18.90 -8.74 -21.10
N LEU A 400 -19.98 -9.10 -21.81
CA LEU A 400 -21.10 -8.19 -22.12
C LEU A 400 -21.78 -7.58 -20.89
N ALA A 401 -21.78 -8.28 -19.75
CA ALA A 401 -22.31 -7.73 -18.51
C ALA A 401 -21.47 -6.55 -18.00
N TRP A 402 -20.14 -6.63 -18.19
CA TRP A 402 -19.23 -5.52 -17.90
C TRP A 402 -19.45 -4.35 -18.85
N ASP A 403 -19.56 -4.61 -20.16
CA ASP A 403 -19.82 -3.55 -21.14
C ASP A 403 -21.16 -2.83 -20.83
N THR A 404 -22.17 -3.56 -20.36
CA THR A 404 -23.45 -2.99 -19.90
C THR A 404 -23.28 -2.16 -18.63
N TYR A 405 -22.46 -2.62 -17.69
CA TYR A 405 -22.12 -1.86 -16.49
C TYR A 405 -21.43 -0.54 -16.83
N CYS A 406 -20.43 -0.57 -17.71
CA CYS A 406 -19.71 0.63 -18.13
C CYS A 406 -20.59 1.65 -18.88
N ARG A 407 -21.66 1.20 -19.55
CA ARG A 407 -22.65 2.12 -20.15
C ARG A 407 -23.53 2.80 -19.11
N ARG A 408 -23.92 2.08 -18.04
CA ARG A 408 -24.73 2.64 -16.95
C ARG A 408 -23.93 3.57 -16.04
N VAL A 409 -22.69 3.19 -15.76
CA VAL A 409 -21.79 3.92 -14.86
C VAL A 409 -20.55 4.32 -15.67
N PRO A 410 -20.61 5.40 -16.47
CA PRO A 410 -19.57 5.73 -17.44
C PRO A 410 -18.27 6.19 -16.77
N TYR A 411 -18.38 6.86 -15.62
CA TYR A 411 -17.25 7.44 -14.89
C TYR A 411 -16.50 6.40 -14.05
N ARG A 412 -15.17 6.46 -14.10
CA ARG A 412 -14.27 5.53 -13.44
C ARG A 412 -14.03 5.93 -12.00
N ILE A 413 -13.51 7.12 -11.77
CA ILE A 413 -13.09 7.60 -10.43
C ILE A 413 -13.72 8.97 -10.15
N PHE A 414 -13.66 9.89 -11.10
CA PHE A 414 -14.10 11.27 -10.91
C PHE A 414 -15.44 11.48 -11.59
N PRO A 415 -16.54 11.68 -10.84
CA PRO A 415 -17.85 11.84 -11.44
C PRO A 415 -17.84 13.03 -12.40
N TYR A 416 -18.40 12.83 -13.60
CA TYR A 416 -18.49 13.84 -14.66
C TYR A 416 -17.15 14.27 -15.30
N ILE A 417 -16.02 13.64 -14.95
CA ILE A 417 -14.69 14.00 -15.47
C ILE A 417 -13.99 12.78 -16.09
N TYR A 418 -13.88 11.68 -15.34
CA TYR A 418 -13.12 10.47 -15.71
C TYR A 418 -13.77 9.23 -15.13
#